data_AF-A0AA43EPP2-F1
#
_entry.id   AF-A0AA43EPP2-F1
#
_cell.length_a   1.000
_cell.length_b   1.000
_cell.length_c   1.000
_cell.angle_alpha   90.00
_cell.angle_beta   90.00
_cell.angle_gamma   90.00
#
_symmetry.space_group_name_H-M   'P 1'
#
loop_
_entity.id
_entity.type
_entity.pdbx_description
1 polymer ?
#
loop_
_entity_poly.entity_id
_entity_poly.type
_entity_poly.pdbx_seq_one_letter_code
_entity_poly.pdbx_strand_id
1 'polypeptide(L)'
;MVFLLSTHVSFPRSWLHAGSTINSRPFRLCTLALLLVVTLLDVSYAAEQRTSPPPTAAAEMSPLAPVTLDGQVLFKVRGLSAFPAEQRASLIEERLRGIASNTSLPLDSLRVEERTDRSLVKFSDELVVMVFEADAEIEGISRQLLVETYQNRIRTGVDAYRRDRNPQILYTHALYAVGATAAFSLSVYLLALAFRRLDQLLEKRYKSESGGPARQDLPDRGIGGDLERYPSVEKALTNVSHPRTVFRLQPVRSRPVSLDQNALDETPVAGA
;
A
#
# COMPACT_ATOMS: atom_id res chain seq x y z
N MET A 1 -7.54 41.88 12.22
CA MET A 1 -6.29 41.99 11.44
C MET A 1 -6.06 40.63 10.76
N VAL A 2 -6.74 40.38 9.64
CA VAL A 2 -6.65 39.13 8.87
C VAL A 2 -6.41 39.56 7.42
N PHE A 3 -5.19 39.35 6.94
CA PHE A 3 -4.76 39.67 5.58
C PHE A 3 -5.33 38.64 4.60
N LEU A 4 -6.32 39.06 3.82
CA LEU A 4 -6.70 38.44 2.55
C LEU A 4 -5.59 38.73 1.52
N LEU A 5 -4.68 37.78 1.28
CA LEU A 5 -3.83 37.83 0.08
C LEU A 5 -4.51 37.05 -1.04
N SER A 6 -5.28 37.78 -1.84
CA SER A 6 -5.71 37.37 -3.18
C SER A 6 -4.49 37.36 -4.10
N THR A 7 -3.86 36.20 -4.26
CA THR A 7 -2.83 36.00 -5.29
C THR A 7 -3.52 35.78 -6.63
N HIS A 8 -3.75 36.88 -7.35
CA HIS A 8 -4.20 36.87 -8.73
C HIS A 8 -3.04 36.39 -9.61
N VAL A 9 -2.99 35.09 -9.90
CA VAL A 9 -2.03 34.52 -10.85
C VAL A 9 -2.46 34.94 -12.26
N SER A 10 -1.90 36.05 -12.74
CA SER A 10 -2.06 36.51 -14.12
C SER A 10 -1.34 35.56 -15.07
N PHE A 11 -2.08 34.65 -15.70
CA PHE A 11 -1.59 33.81 -16.79
C PHE A 11 -1.43 34.64 -18.08
N PRO A 12 -0.23 34.76 -18.66
CA PRO A 12 -0.05 35.45 -19.94
C PRO A 12 -0.70 34.66 -21.08
N ARG A 13 -1.62 35.30 -21.81
CA ARG A 13 -2.36 34.76 -22.97
C ARG A 13 -1.50 34.36 -24.18
N SER A 14 -0.19 34.58 -24.15
CA SER A 14 0.73 34.23 -25.23
C SER A 14 1.08 32.74 -25.32
N TRP A 15 0.62 31.93 -24.36
CA TRP A 15 0.88 30.48 -24.33
C TRP A 15 0.05 29.63 -25.30
N LEU A 16 -0.80 30.24 -26.15
CA LEU A 16 -1.67 29.50 -27.06
C LEU A 16 -1.11 29.27 -28.48
N HIS A 17 0.03 29.85 -28.84
CA HIS A 17 0.63 29.62 -30.16
C HIS A 17 2.14 29.42 -30.08
N ALA A 18 2.57 28.38 -29.38
CA ALA A 18 3.87 27.79 -29.61
C ALA A 18 3.67 26.28 -29.73
N GLY A 19 3.56 25.81 -30.97
CA GLY A 19 3.57 24.40 -31.30
C GLY A 19 4.94 23.81 -30.98
N SER A 20 5.19 23.53 -29.71
CA SER A 20 6.25 22.62 -29.31
C SER A 20 5.64 21.22 -29.23
N THR A 21 5.59 20.53 -30.36
CA THR A 21 5.49 19.06 -30.39
C THR A 21 6.78 18.45 -29.87
N ILE A 22 7.17 18.79 -28.63
CA ILE A 22 8.13 17.99 -27.88
C ILE A 22 7.39 16.68 -27.65
N ASN A 23 7.80 15.67 -28.41
CA ASN A 23 7.20 14.35 -28.43
C ASN A 23 7.26 13.76 -27.01
N SER A 24 6.26 14.05 -26.18
CA SER A 24 6.17 13.62 -24.77
C SER A 24 5.68 12.19 -24.64
N ARG A 25 5.55 11.46 -25.76
CA ARG A 25 5.12 10.07 -25.81
C ARG A 25 5.97 9.11 -24.97
N PRO A 26 7.33 9.16 -24.98
CA PRO A 26 8.10 8.28 -24.11
C PRO A 26 7.96 8.69 -22.65
N PHE A 27 7.80 9.98 -22.36
CA PHE A 27 7.63 10.49 -21.00
C PHE A 27 6.29 10.04 -20.39
N ARG A 28 5.20 10.12 -21.17
CA ARG A 28 3.87 9.67 -20.75
C ARG A 28 3.77 8.15 -20.57
N LEU A 29 4.46 7.39 -21.42
CA LEU A 29 4.54 5.93 -21.31
C LEU A 29 5.37 5.50 -20.09
N CYS A 30 6.49 6.18 -19.82
CA CYS A 30 7.28 5.92 -18.62
C CYS A 30 6.52 6.28 -17.34
N THR A 31 5.78 7.40 -17.31
CA THR A 31 4.98 7.78 -16.15
C THR A 31 3.80 6.82 -15.90
N LEU A 32 3.16 6.30 -16.95
CA LEU A 32 2.07 5.32 -16.82
C LEU A 32 2.59 3.94 -16.40
N ALA A 33 3.72 3.49 -16.96
CA ALA A 33 4.36 2.24 -16.55
C ALA A 33 4.85 2.30 -15.09
N LEU A 34 5.36 3.46 -14.64
CA LEU A 34 5.74 3.69 -13.25
C LEU A 34 4.54 3.61 -12.30
N LEU A 35 3.42 4.25 -12.65
CA LEU A 35 2.18 4.18 -11.86
C LEU A 35 1.67 2.75 -11.73
N LEU A 36 1.74 1.98 -12.81
CA LEU A 36 1.37 0.56 -12.82
C LEU A 36 2.28 -0.29 -11.90
N VAL A 37 3.59 -0.09 -11.95
CA VAL A 37 4.55 -0.82 -11.09
C VAL A 37 4.38 -0.46 -9.62
N VAL A 38 4.11 0.82 -9.30
CA VAL A 38 3.84 1.26 -7.92
C VAL A 38 2.55 0.62 -7.38
N THR A 39 1.49 0.53 -8.19
CA THR A 39 0.24 -0.16 -7.76
C THR A 39 0.39 -1.67 -7.55
N LEU A 40 1.40 -2.30 -8.15
CA LEU A 40 1.66 -3.73 -8.01
C LEU A 40 2.53 -4.08 -6.78
N LEU A 41 3.12 -3.09 -6.11
CA LEU A 41 3.96 -3.27 -4.92
C LEU A 41 3.19 -3.25 -3.58
N ASP A 42 1.90 -2.89 -3.56
CA ASP A 42 1.08 -2.78 -2.35
C ASP A 42 0.43 -4.12 -1.89
N VAL A 43 0.65 -5.23 -2.59
CA VAL A 43 -0.02 -6.50 -2.32
C VAL A 43 0.78 -7.37 -1.34
N SER A 44 1.12 -6.87 -0.15
CA SER A 44 1.55 -7.72 0.99
C SER A 44 1.76 -6.90 2.27
N TYR A 45 0.67 -6.41 2.85
CA TYR A 45 0.58 -6.21 4.30
C TYR A 45 -0.79 -6.72 4.77
N ALA A 46 -0.96 -8.04 4.69
CA ALA A 46 -2.02 -8.71 5.44
C ALA A 46 -1.56 -8.73 6.91
N ALA A 47 -2.08 -7.79 7.71
CA ALA A 47 -1.94 -7.83 9.15
C ALA A 47 -2.58 -9.12 9.67
N GLU A 48 -1.75 -9.96 10.28
CA GLU A 48 -2.16 -11.21 10.91
C GLU A 48 -2.94 -10.87 12.19
N GLN A 49 -4.26 -10.75 12.06
CA GLN A 49 -5.16 -10.66 13.22
C GLN A 49 -5.24 -12.04 13.87
N ARG A 50 -4.39 -12.25 14.88
CA ARG A 50 -4.50 -13.38 15.81
C ARG A 50 -5.79 -13.24 16.61
N THR A 51 -6.84 -13.91 16.15
CA THR A 51 -8.05 -14.14 16.93
C THR A 51 -7.69 -15.00 18.14
N SER A 52 -7.64 -14.38 19.32
CA SER A 52 -7.62 -15.13 20.57
C SER A 52 -9.01 -15.72 20.81
N PRO A 53 -9.14 -17.02 21.10
CA PRO A 53 -10.44 -17.63 21.35
C PRO A 53 -11.08 -17.04 22.63
N PRO A 54 -12.42 -16.93 22.69
CA PRO A 54 -13.11 -16.38 23.84
C PRO A 54 -12.89 -17.25 25.09
N PRO A 55 -12.86 -16.67 26.30
CA PRO A 55 -12.71 -17.44 27.53
C PRO A 55 -14.00 -18.23 27.78
N THR A 56 -13.96 -19.54 27.57
CA THR A 56 -15.00 -20.46 28.04
C THR A 56 -14.99 -20.47 29.56
N ALA A 57 -16.07 -19.97 30.15
CA ALA A 57 -16.36 -20.08 31.56
C ALA A 57 -16.76 -21.50 31.95
N ALA A 58 -16.44 -21.85 33.20
CA ALA A 58 -16.90 -23.00 33.99
C ALA A 58 -16.19 -24.35 33.82
N ALA A 59 -15.17 -24.55 34.65
CA ALA A 59 -14.96 -25.81 35.36
C ALA A 59 -14.60 -25.49 36.81
N GLU A 60 -15.39 -25.99 37.76
CA GLU A 60 -15.13 -25.85 39.20
C GLU A 60 -13.88 -26.66 39.59
N MET A 61 -12.74 -26.02 39.47
CA MET A 61 -11.44 -26.35 40.06
C MET A 61 -10.75 -24.99 40.19
N SER A 62 -10.21 -24.69 41.38
CA SER A 62 -9.59 -23.41 41.78
C SER A 62 -9.31 -22.42 40.63
N PRO A 63 -9.88 -21.19 40.67
CA PRO A 63 -9.92 -20.30 39.51
C PRO A 63 -8.54 -20.14 38.87
N LEU A 64 -8.52 -20.16 37.54
CA LEU A 64 -7.34 -19.91 36.72
C LEU A 64 -7.38 -18.46 36.24
N ALA A 65 -6.28 -17.74 36.40
CA ALA A 65 -6.16 -16.37 35.91
C ALA A 65 -5.09 -16.28 34.80
N PRO A 66 -5.39 -15.66 33.65
CA PRO A 66 -4.39 -15.40 32.62
C PRO A 66 -3.41 -14.31 33.08
N VAL A 67 -2.14 -14.49 32.76
CA VAL A 67 -1.08 -13.48 32.88
C VAL A 67 -0.85 -12.89 31.50
N THR A 68 -1.07 -11.59 31.38
CA THR A 68 -0.97 -10.85 30.13
C THR A 68 0.14 -9.80 30.17
N LEU A 69 0.80 -9.62 29.03
CA LEU A 69 1.73 -8.51 28.81
C LEU A 69 1.28 -7.80 27.53
N ASP A 70 0.86 -6.54 27.66
CA ASP A 70 0.39 -5.71 26.54
C ASP A 70 -0.73 -6.36 25.71
N GLY A 71 -1.68 -7.01 26.41
CA GLY A 71 -2.80 -7.71 25.79
C GLY A 71 -2.47 -9.11 25.24
N GLN A 72 -1.20 -9.54 25.27
CA GLN A 72 -0.81 -10.90 24.91
C GLN A 72 -0.82 -11.81 26.13
N VAL A 73 -1.62 -12.88 26.10
CA VAL A 73 -1.62 -13.90 27.15
C VAL A 73 -0.35 -14.73 27.06
N LEU A 74 0.48 -14.70 28.10
CA LEU A 74 1.72 -15.49 28.17
C LEU A 74 1.44 -16.90 28.71
N PHE A 75 0.73 -16.99 29.83
CA PHE A 75 0.37 -18.25 30.49
C PHE A 75 -0.77 -18.02 31.48
N LYS A 76 -1.27 -19.10 32.10
CA LYS A 76 -2.31 -19.04 33.14
C LYS A 76 -1.73 -19.54 34.45
N VAL A 77 -2.17 -18.96 35.57
CA VAL A 77 -1.75 -19.34 36.93
C VAL A 77 -2.94 -19.75 37.76
N ARG A 78 -2.73 -20.68 38.70
CA ARG A 78 -3.78 -21.17 39.60
C ARG A 78 -3.90 -20.30 40.84
N GLY A 79 -5.10 -20.21 41.40
CA GLY A 79 -5.27 -19.72 42.77
C GLY A 79 -4.67 -20.68 43.81
N LEU A 80 -4.06 -20.13 44.85
CA LEU A 80 -3.70 -20.84 46.08
C LEU A 80 -4.64 -20.40 47.21
N SER A 81 -4.76 -21.21 48.27
CA SER A 81 -5.68 -20.96 49.40
C SER A 81 -5.52 -19.58 50.03
N ALA A 82 -4.28 -19.09 50.16
CA ALA A 82 -3.96 -17.76 50.69
C ALA A 82 -3.74 -16.68 49.61
N PHE A 83 -3.76 -17.06 48.33
CA PHE A 83 -3.36 -16.17 47.24
C PHE A 83 -4.20 -16.44 45.97
N PRO A 84 -5.36 -15.75 45.81
CA PRO A 84 -6.27 -15.93 44.68
C PRO A 84 -5.60 -15.74 43.32
N ALA A 85 -6.10 -16.43 42.30
CA ALA A 85 -5.47 -16.51 40.99
C ALA A 85 -5.29 -15.14 40.34
N GLU A 86 -6.33 -14.31 40.39
CA GLU A 86 -6.38 -12.96 39.81
C GLU A 86 -5.37 -12.05 40.49
N GLN A 87 -5.23 -12.18 41.81
CA GLN A 87 -4.23 -11.43 42.58
C GLN A 87 -2.81 -11.88 42.23
N ARG A 88 -2.57 -13.20 42.07
CA ARG A 88 -1.26 -13.69 41.61
C ARG A 88 -0.93 -13.15 40.23
N ALA A 89 -1.88 -13.26 39.30
CA ALA A 89 -1.70 -12.83 37.93
C ALA A 89 -1.36 -11.33 37.88
N SER A 90 -2.14 -10.49 38.56
CA SER A 90 -1.93 -9.04 38.59
C SER A 90 -0.53 -8.65 39.08
N LEU A 91 -0.02 -9.28 40.15
CA LEU A 91 1.33 -9.02 40.65
C LEU A 91 2.42 -9.46 39.66
N ILE A 92 2.22 -10.59 38.98
CA ILE A 92 3.15 -11.08 37.97
C ILE A 92 3.15 -10.12 36.76
N GLU A 93 1.98 -9.69 36.31
CA GLU A 93 1.85 -8.71 35.21
C GLU A 93 2.53 -7.39 35.53
N GLU A 94 2.41 -6.89 36.77
CA GLU A 94 3.08 -5.67 37.21
C GLU A 94 4.61 -5.79 37.12
N ARG A 95 5.17 -6.89 37.64
CA ARG A 95 6.61 -7.18 37.57
C ARG A 95 7.09 -7.33 36.14
N LEU A 96 6.33 -8.06 35.32
CA LEU A 96 6.61 -8.23 33.90
C LEU A 96 6.64 -6.89 33.18
N ARG A 97 5.69 -6.00 33.47
CA ARG A 97 5.66 -4.63 32.92
C ARG A 97 6.89 -3.83 33.36
N GLY A 98 7.29 -3.93 34.62
CA GLY A 98 8.51 -3.31 35.14
C GLY A 98 9.76 -3.76 34.37
N ILE A 99 9.94 -5.07 34.25
CA ILE A 99 11.07 -5.68 33.52
C ILE A 99 11.04 -5.35 32.03
N ALA A 100 9.86 -5.35 31.44
CA ALA A 100 9.68 -5.06 30.02
C ALA A 100 9.99 -3.60 29.69
N SER A 101 9.64 -2.69 30.58
CA SER A 101 9.96 -1.26 30.46
C SER A 101 11.44 -0.94 30.66
N ASN A 102 12.19 -1.79 31.38
CA ASN A 102 13.61 -1.58 31.67
C ASN A 102 14.51 -2.13 30.55
N THR A 103 14.81 -1.32 29.53
CA THR A 103 15.67 -1.72 28.40
C THR A 103 17.17 -1.79 28.75
N SER A 104 17.60 -1.31 29.93
CA SER A 104 19.02 -1.27 30.30
C SER A 104 19.63 -2.65 30.57
N LEU A 105 18.80 -3.66 30.87
CA LEU A 105 19.25 -5.02 31.17
C LEU A 105 18.91 -5.98 30.03
N PRO A 106 19.86 -6.86 29.61
CA PRO A 106 19.62 -7.86 28.58
C PRO A 106 18.66 -8.96 29.07
N LEU A 107 17.91 -9.55 28.15
CA LEU A 107 16.97 -10.64 28.45
C LEU A 107 17.64 -11.94 28.90
N ASP A 108 18.95 -12.08 28.66
CA ASP A 108 19.76 -13.20 29.14
C ASP A 108 19.97 -13.17 30.66
N SER A 109 19.61 -12.07 31.32
CA SER A 109 19.56 -11.99 32.78
C SER A 109 18.35 -12.71 33.40
N LEU A 110 17.40 -13.19 32.58
CA LEU A 110 16.29 -14.02 33.03
C LEU A 110 16.78 -15.44 33.35
N ARG A 111 16.68 -15.85 34.62
CA ARG A 111 17.21 -17.13 35.12
C ARG A 111 16.14 -17.90 35.90
N VAL A 112 16.25 -19.22 35.85
CA VAL A 112 15.44 -20.13 36.67
C VAL A 112 16.25 -20.56 37.88
N GLU A 113 15.62 -20.52 39.04
CA GLU A 113 16.18 -20.97 40.30
C GLU A 113 15.24 -22.00 40.92
N GLU A 114 15.74 -23.23 41.06
CA GLU A 114 14.97 -24.32 41.65
C GLU A 114 15.06 -24.30 43.19
N ARG A 115 13.92 -24.57 43.83
CA ARG A 115 13.81 -24.82 45.27
C ARG A 115 13.02 -26.11 45.49
N THR A 116 13.05 -26.60 46.72
CA THR A 116 12.38 -27.85 47.10
C THR A 116 10.87 -27.80 46.83
N ASP A 117 10.22 -26.69 47.21
CA ASP A 117 8.76 -26.53 47.18
C ASP A 117 8.22 -25.70 46.01
N ARG A 118 9.11 -25.04 45.25
CA ARG A 118 8.75 -24.13 44.16
C ARG A 118 9.91 -23.91 43.19
N SER A 119 9.62 -23.39 42.01
CA SER A 119 10.62 -22.94 41.05
C SER A 119 10.44 -21.44 40.82
N LEU A 120 11.53 -20.67 40.77
CA LEU A 120 11.49 -19.22 40.66
C LEU A 120 12.05 -18.79 39.32
N VAL A 121 11.36 -17.88 38.64
CA VAL A 121 11.93 -17.13 37.52
C VAL A 121 12.35 -15.78 38.06
N LYS A 122 13.64 -15.45 37.93
CA LYS A 122 14.21 -14.18 38.34
C LYS A 122 14.74 -13.43 37.12
N PHE A 123 14.62 -12.11 37.16
CA PHE A 123 15.27 -11.22 36.20
C PHE A 123 16.38 -10.47 36.92
N SER A 124 17.64 -10.82 36.63
CA SER A 124 18.77 -10.49 37.50
C SER A 124 18.51 -10.97 38.93
N ASP A 125 18.27 -10.07 39.89
CA ASP A 125 17.95 -10.42 41.28
C ASP A 125 16.48 -10.23 41.66
N GLU A 126 15.66 -9.68 40.76
CA GLU A 126 14.24 -9.44 41.02
C GLU A 126 13.41 -10.70 40.73
N LEU A 127 12.48 -11.02 41.64
CA LEU A 127 11.55 -12.12 41.46
C LEU A 127 10.47 -11.76 40.43
N VAL A 128 10.35 -12.55 39.36
CA VAL A 128 9.28 -12.41 38.37
C VAL A 128 8.08 -13.26 38.76
N VAL A 129 8.26 -14.57 38.74
CA VAL A 129 7.20 -15.55 39.01
C VAL A 129 7.71 -16.69 39.90
N MET A 130 6.81 -17.20 40.73
CA MET A 130 6.99 -18.46 41.46
C MET A 130 6.01 -19.48 40.89
N VAL A 131 6.55 -20.62 40.47
CA VAL A 131 5.81 -21.76 39.93
C VAL A 131 5.74 -22.83 41.00
N PHE A 132 4.53 -23.28 41.31
CA PHE A 132 4.28 -24.34 42.28
C PHE A 132 3.90 -25.64 41.57
N GLU A 133 3.93 -26.76 42.30
CA GLU A 133 3.47 -28.06 41.78
C GLU A 133 2.02 -28.00 41.28
N ALA A 134 1.16 -27.26 41.99
CA ALA A 134 -0.23 -27.06 41.60
C ALA A 134 -0.40 -26.33 40.25
N ASP A 135 0.60 -25.54 39.82
CA ASP A 135 0.62 -24.91 38.50
C ASP A 135 1.03 -25.96 37.43
N ALA A 136 1.93 -26.89 37.76
CA ALA A 136 2.43 -27.96 36.90
C ALA A 136 1.38 -29.06 36.64
N GLU A 137 0.59 -29.41 37.66
CA GLU A 137 -0.51 -30.37 37.56
C GLU A 137 -1.57 -29.98 36.52
N ILE A 138 -1.78 -28.67 36.29
CA ILE A 138 -2.75 -28.18 35.29
C ILE A 138 -2.29 -28.48 33.86
N GLU A 139 -1.00 -28.32 33.61
CA GLU A 139 -0.40 -28.55 32.29
C GLU A 139 0.03 -30.02 32.10
N GLY A 140 -0.08 -30.85 33.14
CA GLY A 140 0.26 -32.27 33.11
C GLY A 140 1.75 -32.56 32.90
N ILE A 141 2.62 -31.60 33.22
CA ILE A 141 4.07 -31.68 33.03
C ILE A 141 4.81 -31.47 34.35
N SER A 142 6.10 -31.83 34.38
CA SER A 142 6.96 -31.56 35.54
C SER A 142 7.10 -30.05 35.78
N ARG A 143 7.18 -29.65 37.05
CA ARG A 143 7.42 -28.25 37.45
C ARG A 143 8.64 -27.62 36.79
N GLN A 144 9.73 -28.37 36.64
CA GLN A 144 10.98 -27.93 35.99
C GLN A 144 10.75 -27.55 34.52
N LEU A 145 10.06 -28.42 33.78
CA LEU A 145 9.71 -28.14 32.39
C LEU A 145 8.73 -26.97 32.26
N LEU A 146 7.79 -26.84 33.20
CA LEU A 146 6.83 -25.73 33.20
C LEU A 146 7.54 -24.39 33.38
N VAL A 147 8.47 -24.30 34.33
CA VAL A 147 9.18 -23.05 34.59
C VAL A 147 10.09 -22.63 33.44
N GLU A 148 10.72 -23.59 32.75
CA GLU A 148 11.47 -23.32 31.51
C GLU A 148 10.56 -22.80 30.39
N THR A 149 9.37 -23.40 30.26
CA THR A 149 8.35 -22.94 29.31
C THR A 149 7.92 -21.50 29.63
N TYR A 150 7.67 -21.19 30.90
CA TYR A 150 7.31 -19.85 31.34
C TYR A 150 8.45 -18.86 31.07
N GLN A 151 9.70 -19.21 31.38
CA GLN A 151 10.87 -18.38 31.08
C GLN A 151 10.94 -18.02 29.59
N ASN A 152 10.75 -19.00 28.71
CA ASN A 152 10.78 -18.77 27.26
C ASN A 152 9.61 -17.90 26.79
N ARG A 153 8.38 -18.14 27.29
CA ARG A 153 7.23 -17.29 26.95
C ARG A 153 7.39 -15.85 27.43
N ILE A 154 7.93 -15.66 28.64
CA ILE A 154 8.26 -14.35 29.20
C ILE A 154 9.32 -13.67 28.33
N ARG A 155 10.42 -14.36 27.99
CA ARG A 155 11.49 -13.81 27.14
C ARG A 155 10.92 -13.32 25.81
N THR A 156 10.14 -14.14 25.13
CA THR A 156 9.53 -13.78 23.84
C THR A 156 8.54 -12.62 23.98
N GLY A 157 7.68 -12.64 25.01
CA GLY A 157 6.71 -11.57 25.26
C GLY A 157 7.38 -10.23 25.57
N VAL A 158 8.44 -10.23 26.39
CA VAL A 158 9.19 -9.02 26.72
C VAL A 158 9.99 -8.52 25.51
N ASP A 159 10.59 -9.40 24.72
CA ASP A 159 11.28 -9.02 23.49
C ASP A 159 10.33 -8.34 22.50
N ALA A 160 9.14 -8.91 22.30
CA ALA A 160 8.09 -8.29 21.48
C ALA A 160 7.71 -6.91 22.02
N TYR A 161 7.46 -6.79 23.34
CA TYR A 161 7.15 -5.51 23.99
C TYR A 161 8.24 -4.44 23.74
N ARG A 162 9.52 -4.82 23.83
CA ARG A 162 10.65 -3.91 23.60
C ARG A 162 10.79 -3.52 22.14
N ARG A 163 10.55 -4.44 21.20
CA ARG A 163 10.59 -4.15 19.76
C ARG A 163 9.50 -3.17 19.35
N ASP A 164 8.27 -3.39 19.82
CA ASP A 164 7.13 -2.54 19.49
C ASP A 164 7.30 -1.10 20.00
N ARG A 165 8.03 -0.94 21.12
CA ARG A 165 8.34 0.36 21.72
C ARG A 165 9.67 0.97 21.31
N ASN A 166 10.53 0.24 20.59
CA ASN A 166 11.79 0.77 20.06
C ASN A 166 11.66 1.01 18.54
N PRO A 167 11.21 2.20 18.12
CA PRO A 167 10.96 2.52 16.71
C PRO A 167 12.24 2.65 15.87
N GLN A 168 13.42 2.33 16.40
CA GLN A 168 14.68 2.47 15.67
C GLN A 168 14.76 1.62 14.39
N ILE A 169 13.93 0.58 14.25
CA ILE A 169 13.86 -0.23 13.02
C ILE A 169 12.96 0.41 11.94
N LEU A 170 11.99 1.26 12.32
CA LEU A 170 11.12 1.94 11.35
C LEU A 170 11.89 2.95 10.50
N TYR A 171 12.90 3.63 11.07
CA TYR A 171 13.71 4.59 10.32
C TYR A 171 14.67 3.94 9.34
N THR A 172 15.21 2.76 9.64
CA THR A 172 16.16 2.10 8.73
C THR A 172 15.48 1.77 7.40
N HIS A 173 14.29 1.18 7.45
CA HIS A 173 13.54 0.87 6.23
C HIS A 173 12.97 2.12 5.56
N ALA A 174 12.51 3.12 6.32
CA ALA A 174 12.10 4.39 5.77
C ALA A 174 13.25 5.13 5.05
N LEU A 175 14.46 5.08 5.60
CA LEU A 175 15.64 5.74 5.01
C LEU A 175 16.11 5.02 3.75
N TYR A 176 16.08 3.68 3.73
CA TYR A 176 16.33 2.91 2.51
C TYR A 176 15.31 3.24 1.42
N ALA A 177 14.02 3.32 1.75
CA ALA A 177 12.98 3.69 0.80
C ALA A 177 13.15 5.12 0.25
N VAL A 178 13.45 6.09 1.12
CA VAL A 178 13.74 7.48 0.72
C VAL A 178 15.00 7.56 -0.14
N GLY A 179 16.07 6.86 0.25
CA GLY A 179 17.32 6.81 -0.49
C GLY A 179 17.16 6.18 -1.88
N ALA A 180 16.46 5.04 -1.97
CA ALA A 180 16.16 4.38 -3.24
C ALA A 180 15.32 5.27 -4.16
N THR A 181 14.31 5.97 -3.61
CA THR A 181 13.47 6.91 -4.38
C THR A 181 14.27 8.09 -4.91
N ALA A 182 15.18 8.65 -4.10
CA ALA A 182 16.06 9.74 -4.50
C ALA A 182 17.04 9.31 -5.60
N ALA A 183 17.69 8.14 -5.44
CA ALA A 183 18.60 7.59 -6.43
C ALA A 183 17.89 7.31 -7.77
N PHE A 184 16.67 6.78 -7.71
CA PHE A 184 15.86 6.53 -8.90
C PHE A 184 15.49 7.85 -9.62
N SER A 185 15.00 8.83 -8.88
CA SER A 185 14.63 10.15 -9.42
C SER A 185 15.83 10.86 -10.05
N LEU A 186 16.99 10.78 -9.41
CA LEU A 186 18.24 11.31 -9.94
C LEU A 186 18.65 10.61 -11.24
N SER A 187 18.52 9.29 -11.31
CA SER A 187 18.85 8.50 -12.49
C SER A 187 17.97 8.89 -13.69
N VAL A 188 16.66 9.04 -13.48
CA VAL A 188 15.71 9.50 -14.51
C VAL A 188 16.04 10.93 -14.96
N TYR A 189 16.36 11.82 -14.01
CA TYR A 189 16.75 13.19 -14.31
C TYR A 189 18.02 13.27 -15.17
N LEU A 190 19.05 12.48 -14.83
CA LEU A 190 20.30 12.43 -15.59
C LEU A 190 20.09 11.88 -17.00
N LEU A 191 19.27 10.83 -17.15
CA LEU A 191 18.90 10.31 -18.47
C LEU A 191 18.21 11.38 -19.32
N ALA A 192 17.23 12.09 -18.75
CA ALA A 192 16.51 13.16 -19.43
C ALA A 192 17.46 14.30 -19.86
N LEU A 193 18.43 14.66 -19.01
CA LEU A 193 19.43 15.67 -19.32
C LEU A 193 20.36 15.23 -20.47
N ALA A 194 20.77 13.96 -20.46
CA ALA A 194 21.62 13.38 -21.50
C ALA A 194 20.94 13.42 -22.88
N PHE A 195 19.66 13.02 -22.97
CA PHE A 195 18.90 13.11 -24.23
C PHE A 195 18.77 14.55 -24.73
N ARG A 196 18.48 15.51 -23.83
CA ARG A 196 18.42 16.93 -24.20
C ARG A 196 19.74 17.46 -24.74
N ARG A 197 20.87 17.00 -24.21
CA ARG A 197 22.21 17.33 -24.71
C ARG A 197 22.49 16.70 -26.08
N LEU A 198 22.03 15.46 -26.29
CA LEU A 198 22.23 14.73 -27.53
C LEU A 198 21.48 15.35 -28.70
N ASP A 199 20.22 15.75 -28.50
CA ASP A 199 19.41 16.41 -29.53
C ASP A 199 20.04 17.73 -29.99
N GLN A 200 20.56 18.53 -29.04
CA GLN A 200 21.24 19.79 -29.34
C GLN A 200 22.55 19.61 -30.14
N LEU A 201 23.22 18.46 -30.01
CA LEU A 201 24.43 18.15 -30.74
C LEU A 201 24.13 17.58 -32.14
N LEU A 202 23.05 16.81 -32.28
CA LEU A 202 22.61 16.26 -33.56
C LEU A 202 22.02 17.33 -34.48
N GLU A 203 21.30 18.31 -33.92
CA GLU A 203 20.70 19.40 -34.70
C GLU A 203 21.75 20.30 -35.38
N LYS A 204 22.97 20.39 -34.80
CA LYS A 204 24.10 21.11 -35.42
C LYS A 204 24.69 20.41 -36.64
N ARG A 205 24.47 19.10 -36.82
CA ARG A 205 25.00 18.35 -37.98
C ARG A 205 23.98 18.20 -39.12
N TYR A 206 22.69 18.27 -38.84
CA TYR A 206 21.66 18.16 -39.88
C TYR A 206 21.40 19.45 -40.67
N LYS A 207 21.76 20.62 -40.13
CA LYS A 207 21.60 21.90 -40.84
C LYS A 207 22.67 22.21 -41.89
N SER A 208 23.72 21.40 -42.04
CA SER A 208 24.78 21.64 -43.04
C SER A 208 24.57 20.92 -44.38
N GLU A 209 23.56 20.05 -44.53
CA GLU A 209 23.38 19.21 -45.73
C GLU A 209 21.99 19.32 -46.38
N SER A 210 21.21 20.35 -46.04
CA SER A 210 19.96 20.71 -46.75
C SER A 210 20.11 21.99 -47.58
N GLY A 211 21.30 22.17 -48.18
CA GLY A 211 21.55 23.14 -49.23
C GLY A 211 21.44 22.54 -50.63
N GLY A 212 20.25 22.63 -51.25
CA GLY A 212 20.04 22.56 -52.71
C GLY A 212 20.01 21.16 -53.33
N PRO A 213 19.21 20.94 -54.41
CA PRO A 213 19.49 21.64 -55.66
C PRO A 213 18.46 22.70 -56.06
N ALA A 214 19.03 23.82 -56.48
CA ALA A 214 18.56 24.82 -57.45
C ALA A 214 17.08 24.78 -57.88
N ARG A 215 16.40 25.90 -57.60
CA ARG A 215 15.52 26.52 -58.61
C ARG A 215 16.29 26.52 -59.94
N GLN A 216 15.86 25.70 -60.89
CA GLN A 216 16.26 25.88 -62.27
C GLN A 216 15.46 27.05 -62.82
N ASP A 217 16.22 28.06 -63.24
CA ASP A 217 15.75 29.17 -64.04
C ASP A 217 14.96 28.65 -65.24
N LEU A 218 13.68 29.02 -65.31
CA LEU A 218 12.89 28.85 -66.52
C LEU A 218 13.34 29.96 -67.50
N PRO A 219 13.88 29.64 -68.68
CA PRO A 219 14.26 30.66 -69.64
C PRO A 219 13.01 31.31 -70.23
N ASP A 220 13.01 32.64 -70.22
CA ASP A 220 12.08 33.49 -70.94
C ASP A 220 12.18 33.20 -72.45
N ARG A 221 11.27 32.37 -72.96
CA ARG A 221 11.07 32.18 -74.40
C ARG A 221 9.78 32.90 -74.79
N GLY A 222 9.95 34.12 -75.28
CA GLY A 222 8.97 34.75 -76.15
C GLY A 222 8.77 33.89 -77.40
N ILE A 223 7.61 33.24 -77.49
CA ILE A 223 7.01 32.79 -78.73
C ILE A 223 5.59 33.35 -78.72
N GLY A 224 5.40 34.47 -79.41
CA GLY A 224 4.08 34.82 -79.92
C GLY A 224 3.68 33.83 -81.01
N GLY A 225 2.38 33.58 -81.13
CA GLY A 225 1.79 32.84 -82.24
C GLY A 225 1.01 31.62 -81.78
N ASP A 226 -0.30 31.75 -81.93
CA ASP A 226 -1.25 30.68 -82.25
C ASP A 226 -1.33 29.48 -81.30
N LEU A 227 -2.36 29.51 -80.46
CA LEU A 227 -3.28 28.38 -80.26
C LEU A 227 -4.61 28.95 -79.73
N GLU A 228 -5.35 29.58 -80.65
CA GLU A 228 -6.79 29.33 -80.75
C GLU A 228 -7.07 27.85 -80.46
N ARG A 229 -8.19 27.56 -79.78
CA ARG A 229 -8.81 26.24 -79.57
C ARG A 229 -8.76 25.70 -78.15
N TYR A 230 -9.40 26.41 -77.22
CA TYR A 230 -10.22 25.76 -76.20
C TYR A 230 -11.51 26.55 -75.96
N PRO A 231 -12.68 26.03 -76.36
CA PRO A 231 -13.94 26.66 -76.05
C PRO A 231 -14.32 26.45 -74.58
N SER A 232 -14.66 27.57 -73.95
CA SER A 232 -15.50 27.79 -72.77
C SER A 232 -16.15 26.55 -72.14
N VAL A 233 -15.72 26.19 -70.94
CA VAL A 233 -16.45 25.30 -70.01
C VAL A 233 -16.98 26.10 -68.82
N GLU A 234 -17.55 27.28 -69.09
CA GLU A 234 -18.17 28.16 -68.08
C GLU A 234 -19.68 27.89 -67.91
N LYS A 235 -20.20 26.78 -68.44
CA LYS A 235 -21.66 26.52 -68.49
C LYS A 235 -22.16 25.19 -67.93
N ALA A 236 -21.33 24.42 -67.21
CA ALA A 236 -21.69 23.03 -66.91
C ALA A 236 -22.11 22.69 -65.47
N LEU A 237 -22.06 23.56 -64.46
CA LEU A 237 -22.43 23.13 -63.09
C LEU A 237 -23.18 24.17 -62.22
N THR A 238 -23.93 25.09 -62.84
CA THR A 238 -25.00 25.85 -62.17
C THR A 238 -26.36 25.18 -62.41
N ASN A 239 -26.60 23.97 -61.90
CA ASN A 239 -27.98 23.47 -61.69
C ASN A 239 -28.03 22.11 -60.93
N VAL A 240 -27.87 22.09 -59.60
CA VAL A 240 -28.51 21.05 -58.78
C VAL A 240 -28.98 21.66 -57.46
N SER A 241 -30.25 22.02 -57.46
CA SER A 241 -31.06 22.44 -56.34
C SER A 241 -31.36 21.28 -55.38
N HIS A 242 -31.43 21.60 -54.09
CA HIS A 242 -31.85 20.72 -52.99
C HIS A 242 -33.26 20.14 -53.19
N PRO A 243 -33.49 18.93 -52.63
CA PRO A 243 -34.75 18.69 -51.92
C PRO A 243 -34.53 18.40 -50.43
N ARG A 244 -35.23 19.18 -49.60
CA ARG A 244 -35.53 18.87 -48.19
C ARG A 244 -36.34 17.57 -48.14
N THR A 245 -35.89 16.59 -47.37
CA THR A 245 -36.76 15.49 -46.92
C THR A 245 -36.73 15.41 -45.40
N VAL A 246 -37.82 15.89 -44.82
CA VAL A 246 -38.16 15.75 -43.41
C VAL A 246 -38.63 14.30 -43.21
N PHE A 247 -37.84 13.48 -42.50
CA PHE A 247 -38.30 12.17 -42.05
C PHE A 247 -38.81 12.29 -40.62
N ARG A 248 -40.12 12.32 -40.49
CA ARG A 248 -40.89 12.14 -39.24
C ARG A 248 -41.48 10.71 -39.29
N LEU A 249 -41.87 10.18 -38.12
CA LEU A 249 -42.45 8.86 -37.81
C LEU A 249 -41.40 7.89 -37.23
N GLN A 250 -41.55 7.24 -36.06
CA GLN A 250 -42.66 7.09 -35.11
C GLN A 250 -42.09 6.63 -33.73
N PRO A 251 -42.77 6.90 -32.60
CA PRO A 251 -42.35 6.41 -31.30
C PRO A 251 -42.60 4.89 -31.16
N VAL A 252 -41.54 4.14 -30.83
CA VAL A 252 -41.64 2.71 -30.49
C VAL A 252 -42.29 2.58 -29.12
N ARG A 253 -43.53 2.07 -29.10
CA ARG A 253 -44.25 1.69 -27.88
C ARG A 253 -43.60 0.46 -27.22
N SER A 254 -43.49 0.58 -25.91
CA SER A 254 -43.14 -0.40 -24.88
C SER A 254 -43.78 -1.79 -25.03
N ARG A 255 -43.01 -2.84 -24.75
CA ARG A 255 -43.51 -4.09 -24.17
C ARG A 255 -42.91 -4.26 -22.76
N PRO A 256 -43.73 -4.33 -21.70
CA PRO A 256 -43.25 -4.76 -20.39
C PRO A 256 -42.99 -6.28 -20.44
N VAL A 257 -41.77 -6.68 -20.06
CA VAL A 257 -41.42 -8.08 -19.79
C VAL A 257 -41.99 -8.42 -18.43
N SER A 258 -43.03 -9.25 -18.41
CA SER A 258 -43.55 -9.89 -17.21
C SER A 258 -42.49 -10.88 -16.70
N LEU A 259 -41.79 -10.52 -15.63
CA LEU A 259 -41.04 -11.48 -14.83
C LEU A 259 -42.05 -12.22 -13.95
N ASP A 260 -42.27 -13.47 -14.32
CA ASP A 260 -42.96 -14.50 -13.56
C ASP A 260 -42.32 -14.62 -12.17
N GLN A 261 -43.06 -14.29 -11.11
CA GLN A 261 -42.62 -14.39 -9.72
C GLN A 261 -42.97 -15.75 -9.10
N ASN A 262 -43.24 -16.77 -9.91
CA ASN A 262 -43.71 -18.06 -9.41
C ASN A 262 -42.72 -19.20 -9.66
N ALA A 263 -41.50 -19.05 -9.14
CA ALA A 263 -40.56 -20.15 -9.02
C ALA A 263 -39.68 -19.93 -7.78
N LEU A 264 -39.61 -20.95 -6.93
CA LEU A 264 -38.90 -21.05 -5.64
C LEU A 264 -39.74 -20.75 -4.39
N ASP A 265 -40.93 -21.36 -4.30
CA ASP A 265 -41.48 -21.80 -3.03
C ASP A 265 -41.77 -23.31 -3.12
N GLU A 266 -40.71 -24.11 -3.01
CA GLU A 266 -40.81 -25.54 -2.71
C GLU A 266 -39.94 -25.83 -1.47
N THR A 267 -40.52 -25.59 -0.30
CA THR A 267 -40.10 -26.25 0.95
C THR A 267 -40.90 -27.54 1.11
N PRO A 268 -40.26 -28.72 1.22
CA PRO A 268 -40.95 -29.93 1.65
C PRO A 268 -41.04 -29.95 3.18
N VAL A 269 -42.26 -30.13 3.67
CA VAL A 269 -42.58 -30.46 5.07
C VAL A 269 -42.31 -31.95 5.32
N ALA A 270 -41.86 -32.23 6.56
CA ALA A 270 -41.99 -33.48 7.35
C ALA A 270 -40.74 -34.34 7.55
N GLY A 271 -40.37 -34.52 8.83
CA GLY A 271 -39.73 -35.75 9.32
C GLY A 271 -38.93 -35.62 10.62
N ALA A 272 -39.54 -36.08 11.72
CA ALA A 272 -38.97 -36.44 13.04
C ALA A 272 -38.75 -35.33 14.08
#